data_AF-A0A4Z0MHL1-F1
#
_entry.id   AF-A0A4Z0MHL1-F1
#
_cell.length_a   1.000
_cell.length_b   1.000
_cell.length_c   1.000
_cell.angle_alpha   90.00
_cell.angle_beta   90.00
_cell.angle_gamma   90.00
#
_symmetry.space_group_name_H-M   'P 1'
#
loop_
_entity.id
_entity.type
_entity.pdbx_description
1 polymer ?
#
loop_
_entity_poly.entity_id
_entity_poly.type
_entity_poly.pdbx_seq_one_letter_code
_entity_poly.pdbx_strand_id
1 'polypeptide(L)'
;MKNDTDTFSTGPAGVVAHIEHNGQHLTVVKLQEAYVQHPDALQQQLTSLLGMAPDALLLVLPSEGKPLLGQGPAEQLYNDFLSKNTAAVVEQPWQPLG
;
A
#
# COMPACT_ATOMS: atom_id res chain seq x y z
N MET A 1 32.51 15.82 -10.43
CA MET A 1 31.75 15.20 -9.32
C MET A 1 30.30 15.60 -9.51
N LYS A 2 29.42 14.67 -9.88
CA LYS A 2 27.98 14.93 -9.87
C LYS A 2 27.52 14.68 -8.44
N ASN A 3 26.94 15.71 -7.83
CA ASN A 3 26.21 15.59 -6.57
C ASN A 3 24.81 15.13 -6.94
N ASP A 4 24.66 13.83 -7.17
CA ASP A 4 23.36 13.19 -7.15
C ASP A 4 23.00 13.06 -5.67
N THR A 5 22.25 14.05 -5.16
CA THR A 5 21.58 13.93 -3.87
C THR A 5 20.50 12.87 -4.05
N ASP A 6 20.91 11.60 -4.00
CA ASP A 6 20.05 10.45 -3.78
C ASP A 6 19.31 10.73 -2.48
N THR A 7 18.10 11.25 -2.63
CA THR A 7 17.20 11.50 -1.53
C THR A 7 16.78 10.12 -1.07
N PHE A 8 17.53 9.55 -0.13
CA PHE A 8 17.13 8.35 0.58
C PHE A 8 15.79 8.69 1.22
N SER A 9 14.71 8.23 0.61
CA SER A 9 13.37 8.42 1.10
C SER A 9 13.29 7.80 2.49
N THR A 10 13.23 8.67 3.51
CA THR A 10 13.13 8.29 4.93
C THR A 10 11.75 7.73 5.28
N GLY A 11 10.98 7.32 4.28
CA GLY A 11 9.69 6.67 4.44
C GLY A 11 9.83 5.17 4.66
N PRO A 12 8.75 4.49 5.05
CA PRO A 12 8.74 3.05 5.16
C PRO A 12 9.05 2.42 3.80
N ALA A 13 10.15 1.67 3.73
CA ALA A 13 10.54 0.99 2.51
C ALA A 13 9.43 0.03 2.07
N GLY A 14 8.83 0.32 0.92
CA GLY A 14 7.66 -0.38 0.45
C GLY A 14 7.26 0.05 -0.96
N VAL A 15 6.19 -0.54 -1.45
CA VAL A 15 5.56 -0.17 -2.71
C VAL A 15 4.07 0.06 -2.53
N VAL A 16 3.50 0.95 -3.33
CA VAL A 16 2.07 1.24 -3.35
C VAL A 16 1.49 0.96 -4.72
N ALA A 17 0.26 0.46 -4.74
CA ALA A 17 -0.54 0.34 -5.93
C ALA A 17 -1.93 0.92 -5.67
N HIS A 18 -2.48 1.58 -6.69
CA HIS A 18 -3.87 1.99 -6.70
C HIS A 18 -4.67 1.02 -7.55
N ILE A 19 -5.74 0.50 -6.96
CA ILE A 19 -6.64 -0.47 -7.58
C ILE A 19 -7.99 0.20 -7.68
N GLU A 20 -8.58 0.18 -8.86
CA GLU A 20 -10.00 0.47 -9.03
C GLU A 20 -10.71 -0.85 -9.29
N HIS A 21 -11.67 -1.18 -8.45
CA HIS A 21 -12.44 -2.41 -8.59
C HIS A 21 -13.88 -2.20 -8.15
N ASN A 22 -14.84 -2.67 -8.94
CA ASN A 22 -16.28 -2.48 -8.70
C ASN A 22 -16.69 -1.00 -8.42
N GLY A 23 -15.99 -0.03 -9.03
CA GLY A 23 -16.23 1.41 -8.83
C GLY A 23 -15.71 1.97 -7.50
N GLN A 24 -14.93 1.18 -6.74
CA GLN A 24 -14.26 1.62 -5.52
C GLN A 24 -12.75 1.72 -5.74
N HIS A 25 -12.14 2.77 -5.20
CA HIS A 25 -10.70 2.93 -5.18
C HIS A 25 -10.12 2.32 -3.91
N LEU A 26 -9.16 1.43 -4.08
CA LEU A 26 -8.39 0.79 -3.04
C LEU A 26 -6.93 1.15 -3.22
N THR A 27 -6.31 1.61 -2.14
CA THR A 27 -4.87 1.78 -2.09
C THR A 27 -4.26 0.59 -1.37
N VAL A 28 -3.34 -0.11 -2.02
CA VAL A 28 -2.63 -1.25 -1.45
C VAL A 28 -1.19 -0.86 -1.25
N VAL A 29 -0.73 -0.91 -0.01
CA VAL A 29 0.66 -0.64 0.36
C VAL A 29 1.30 -1.94 0.81
N LYS A 30 2.41 -2.33 0.19
CA LYS A 30 3.26 -3.44 0.65
C LYS A 30 4.47 -2.87 1.37
N LEU A 31 4.63 -3.21 2.63
CA LEU A 31 5.76 -2.78 3.45
C LEU A 31 6.73 -3.93 3.69
N GLN A 32 8.00 -3.59 3.85
CA GLN A 32 8.97 -4.52 4.43
C GLN A 32 8.69 -4.68 5.94
N GLU A 33 8.77 -5.92 6.44
CA GLU A 33 8.30 -6.34 7.78
C GLU A 33 8.86 -5.53 8.97
N ALA A 34 9.95 -4.79 8.79
CA ALA A 34 10.56 -4.00 9.86
C ALA A 34 9.68 -2.84 10.40
N TYR A 35 8.63 -2.44 9.67
CA TYR A 35 7.84 -1.25 10.02
C TYR A 35 6.61 -1.53 10.93
N VAL A 36 6.42 -2.78 11.38
CA VAL A 36 5.19 -3.28 12.02
C VAL A 36 4.97 -2.82 13.47
N GLN A 37 5.86 -2.01 14.06
CA GLN A 37 5.81 -1.73 15.51
C GLN A 37 4.61 -0.85 15.95
N HIS A 38 3.99 -0.08 15.05
CA HIS A 38 2.87 0.83 15.39
C HIS A 38 1.82 0.94 14.26
N PRO A 39 0.81 0.06 14.20
CA PRO A 39 -0.19 0.03 13.11
C PRO A 39 -1.06 1.30 13.05
N ASP A 40 -1.51 1.86 14.17
CA ASP A 40 -2.34 3.08 14.17
C ASP A 40 -1.58 4.31 13.64
N ALA A 41 -0.32 4.46 14.05
CA ALA A 41 0.54 5.54 13.55
C ALA A 41 0.88 5.35 12.07
N LEU A 42 1.02 4.10 11.63
CA LEU A 42 1.30 3.75 10.24
C LEU A 42 0.13 4.15 9.32
N GLN A 43 -1.12 3.92 9.72
CA GLN A 43 -2.27 4.33 8.92
C GLN A 43 -2.26 5.85 8.69
N GLN A 44 -2.10 6.65 9.74
CA GLN A 44 -2.06 8.11 9.62
C GLN A 44 -0.86 8.60 8.81
N GLN A 45 0.29 7.95 8.97
CA GLN A 45 1.49 8.28 8.20
C GLN A 45 1.28 8.01 6.71
N LEU A 46 0.70 6.87 6.35
CA LEU A 46 0.43 6.49 4.97
C LEU A 46 -0.65 7.36 4.33
N THR A 47 -1.75 7.65 5.04
CA THR A 47 -2.79 8.52 4.50
C THR A 47 -2.28 9.94 4.27
N SER A 48 -1.45 10.47 5.18
CA SER A 48 -0.81 11.78 5.01
C SER A 48 0.20 11.78 3.85
N LEU A 49 1.05 10.76 3.76
CA LEU A 49 2.07 10.63 2.72
C LEU A 49 1.47 10.47 1.32
N LEU A 50 0.35 9.76 1.20
CA LEU A 50 -0.35 9.50 -0.06
C LEU A 50 -1.46 10.54 -0.34
N GLY A 51 -1.67 11.51 0.55
CA GLY A 51 -2.73 12.52 0.41
C GLY A 51 -4.15 11.93 0.38
N MET A 52 -4.35 10.78 1.04
CA MET A 52 -5.63 10.07 1.07
C MET A 52 -6.60 10.71 2.06
N ALA A 53 -7.89 10.60 1.73
CA ALA A 53 -8.95 10.89 2.69
C ALA A 53 -8.92 9.89 3.87
N PRO A 54 -9.34 10.28 5.09
CA PRO A 54 -9.33 9.41 6.26
C PRO A 54 -10.22 8.16 6.11
N ASP A 55 -11.28 8.24 5.31
CA ASP A 55 -12.20 7.14 5.00
C ASP A 55 -11.83 6.36 3.72
N ALA A 56 -10.70 6.68 3.08
CA ALA A 56 -10.29 5.97 1.88
C ALA A 56 -9.87 4.52 2.22
N LEU A 57 -10.23 3.58 1.36
CA LEU A 57 -9.87 2.17 1.54
C LEU A 57 -8.35 2.01 1.38
N LEU A 58 -7.69 1.71 2.50
CA LEU A 58 -6.26 1.44 2.56
C LEU A 58 -6.07 0.00 3.07
N LEU A 59 -5.40 -0.82 2.28
CA LEU A 59 -4.94 -2.14 2.68
C LEU A 59 -3.43 -2.12 2.79
N VAL A 60 -2.90 -2.50 3.95
CA VAL A 60 -1.45 -2.59 4.15
C VAL A 60 -1.09 -4.05 4.33
N LEU A 61 -0.25 -4.53 3.42
CA LEU A 61 0.25 -5.88 3.37
C LEU A 61 1.72 -5.88 3.83
N PRO A 62 2.13 -6.85 4.66
CA PRO A 62 3.54 -7.13 4.82
C PRO A 62 4.09 -7.82 3.56
N SER A 63 5.42 -7.89 3.45
CA SER A 63 6.07 -8.68 2.40
C SER A 63 5.74 -10.17 2.53
N GLU A 64 5.66 -10.67 3.76
CA GLU A 64 5.18 -12.02 4.08
C GLU A 64 4.15 -11.99 5.23
N GLY A 65 3.14 -12.85 5.14
CA GLY A 65 2.14 -13.02 6.22
C GLY A 65 0.80 -12.34 5.96
N LYS A 66 0.13 -11.94 7.05
CA LYS A 66 -1.25 -11.42 7.04
C LYS A 66 -1.32 -9.90 6.95
N PRO A 67 -2.39 -9.30 6.40
CA PRO A 67 -2.53 -7.84 6.30
C PRO A 67 -2.39 -7.15 7.66
N LEU A 68 -1.57 -6.09 7.67
CA LEU A 68 -1.26 -5.27 8.84
C LEU A 68 -2.39 -4.29 9.16
N LEU A 69 -3.03 -3.73 8.13
CA LEU A 69 -4.12 -2.75 8.21
C LEU A 69 -5.10 -2.96 7.06
N GLY A 70 -6.34 -2.49 7.23
CA GLY A 70 -7.36 -2.57 6.18
C GLY A 70 -8.14 -3.89 6.14
N GLN A 71 -8.17 -4.64 7.24
CA GLN A 71 -9.01 -5.84 7.35
C GLN A 71 -10.50 -5.44 7.25
N GLY A 72 -11.31 -6.24 6.55
CA GLY A 72 -12.72 -5.93 6.25
C GLY A 72 -12.94 -5.52 4.80
N PRO A 73 -13.54 -4.35 4.49
CA PRO A 73 -13.94 -3.99 3.13
C PRO A 73 -12.76 -3.81 2.16
N ALA A 74 -11.62 -3.29 2.63
CA ALA A 74 -10.43 -3.13 1.79
C ALA A 74 -9.78 -4.49 1.46
N GLU A 75 -9.66 -5.39 2.44
CA GLU A 75 -9.21 -6.78 2.22
C GLU A 75 -10.17 -7.55 1.29
N GLN A 76 -11.49 -7.43 1.49
CA GLN A 76 -12.48 -8.10 0.66
C GLN A 76 -12.42 -7.61 -0.79
N LEU A 77 -12.29 -6.30 -1.00
CA LEU A 77 -12.16 -5.71 -2.34
C LEU A 77 -10.87 -6.16 -3.03
N TYR A 78 -9.77 -6.22 -2.29
CA TYR A 78 -8.50 -6.76 -2.79
C TYR A 78 -8.63 -8.23 -3.18
N ASN A 79 -9.21 -9.07 -2.32
CA ASN A 79 -9.39 -10.49 -2.60
C ASN A 79 -10.33 -10.72 -3.80
N ASP A 80 -11.42 -9.95 -3.94
CA ASP A 80 -12.29 -10.03 -5.13
C ASP A 80 -11.53 -9.60 -6.40
N PHE A 81 -10.69 -8.56 -6.31
CA PHE A 81 -9.81 -8.15 -7.39
C PHE A 81 -8.83 -9.27 -7.77
N LEU A 82 -8.11 -9.87 -6.79
CA LEU A 82 -7.16 -10.98 -7.02
C LEU A 82 -7.84 -12.19 -7.67
N SER A 83 -9.04 -12.54 -7.22
CA SER A 83 -9.79 -13.70 -7.70
C SER A 83 -10.27 -13.54 -9.14
N LYS A 84 -10.58 -12.31 -9.57
CA LYS A 84 -11.01 -12.00 -10.94
C LYS A 84 -9.87 -11.61 -11.88
N ASN A 85 -8.76 -11.12 -11.33
CA ASN A 85 -7.66 -10.53 -12.08
C ASN A 85 -6.31 -11.16 -11.69
N THR A 86 -6.27 -12.49 -11.59
CA THR A 86 -5.07 -13.23 -11.17
C THR A 86 -3.87 -12.96 -12.08
N ALA A 87 -4.10 -12.61 -13.35
CA ALA A 87 -3.07 -12.13 -14.28
C ALA A 87 -2.72 -10.63 -14.11
N ALA A 88 -3.71 -9.77 -13.86
CA ALA A 88 -3.50 -8.31 -13.81
C ALA A 88 -2.77 -7.83 -12.55
N VAL A 89 -2.73 -8.65 -11.49
CA VAL A 89 -1.92 -8.37 -10.28
C VAL A 89 -0.43 -8.30 -10.60
N VAL A 90 0.02 -9.08 -11.60
CA VAL A 90 1.40 -9.06 -12.09
C VAL A 90 1.66 -7.79 -12.91
N GLU A 91 0.63 -7.25 -13.55
CA GLU A 91 0.69 -6.04 -14.39
C GLU A 91 0.41 -4.75 -13.63
N GLN A 92 0.07 -4.85 -12.34
CA GLN A 92 -0.30 -3.70 -11.55
C GLN A 92 0.92 -2.79 -11.33
N PRO A 93 0.84 -1.48 -11.66
CA PRO A 93 1.98 -0.59 -11.59
C PRO A 93 2.28 -0.24 -10.13
N TRP A 94 3.12 -1.04 -9.49
CA TRP A 94 3.65 -0.78 -8.16
C TRP A 94 4.64 0.39 -8.23
N GLN A 95 4.42 1.39 -7.38
CA GLN A 95 5.28 2.57 -7.25
C GLN A 95 6.04 2.49 -5.92
N PRO A 96 7.31 2.91 -5.87
CA PRO A 96 8.04 2.97 -4.61
C PRO A 96 7.37 3.95 -3.66
N LEU A 97 7.26 3.55 -2.39
CA LEU A 97 6.73 4.38 -1.33
C LEU A 97 7.83 5.30 -0.81
N GLY A 98 8.12 6.34 -1.60
CA GLY A 98 9.25 7.24 -1.39
C GLY A 98 10.35 7.05 -2.42
#